data_AF-A0A9D4Q2U4-F1
#
_entry.id   AF-A0A9D4Q2U4-F1
#
_cell.length_a   1.000
_cell.length_b   1.000
_cell.length_c   1.000
_cell.angle_alpha   90.00
_cell.angle_beta   90.00
_cell.angle_gamma   90.00
#
_symmetry.space_group_name_H-M   'P 1'
#
loop_
_entity.id
_entity.type
_entity.pdbx_description
1 polymer ?
#
loop_
_entity_poly.entity_id
_entity_poly.type
_entity_poly.pdbx_seq_one_letter_code
_entity_poly.pdbx_strand_id
1 'polypeptide(L)'
;MLSLQRHRLLAARLTEVCWNQLRPSLPKKSRRNATGTPVTYLNGVSLPRDCEDVLKFGPKFSLEPRAQKHELLATVHRVAMKSPPEERNHCVSEETDCLMKTWPGNKKSKDLRP
;
A
#
# COMPACT_ATOMS: atom_id res chain seq x y z
N MET A 1 -16.52 -22.56 23.55
CA MET A 1 -15.43 -21.84 22.85
C MET A 1 -14.65 -22.69 21.83
N LEU A 2 -14.49 -24.00 22.01
CA LEU A 2 -13.76 -24.88 21.08
C LEU A 2 -14.41 -25.03 19.68
N SER A 3 -15.73 -24.89 19.57
CA SER A 3 -16.46 -24.98 18.30
C SER A 3 -16.10 -23.84 17.33
N LEU A 4 -15.96 -22.61 17.82
CA LEU A 4 -15.64 -21.43 17.00
C LEU A 4 -14.24 -21.54 16.37
N GLN A 5 -13.25 -21.99 17.16
CA GLN A 5 -11.89 -22.19 16.66
C GLN A 5 -11.85 -23.29 15.59
N ARG A 6 -12.59 -24.38 15.80
CA ARG A 6 -12.71 -25.47 14.83
C ARG A 6 -13.35 -25.00 13.52
N HIS A 7 -14.42 -24.19 13.59
CA HIS A 7 -15.04 -23.62 12.40
C HIS A 7 -14.11 -22.69 11.64
N ARG A 8 -13.33 -21.84 12.33
CA ARG A 8 -12.34 -20.96 11.69
C ARG A 8 -11.25 -21.75 10.96
N LEU A 9 -10.74 -22.81 11.58
CA LEU A 9 -9.70 -23.64 10.98
C LEU A 9 -10.21 -24.42 9.76
N LEU A 10 -11.44 -24.93 9.84
CA LEU A 10 -12.10 -25.60 8.70
C LEU A 10 -12.38 -24.61 7.55
N ALA A 11 -12.89 -23.43 7.87
CA ALA A 11 -13.10 -22.38 6.88
C ALA A 11 -11.78 -22.03 6.18
N ALA A 12 -10.71 -21.75 6.91
CA ALA A 12 -9.40 -21.42 6.33
C ALA A 12 -8.88 -22.50 5.38
N ARG A 13 -8.97 -23.78 5.78
CA ARG A 13 -8.57 -24.91 4.93
C ARG A 13 -9.42 -25.03 3.67
N LEU A 14 -10.73 -24.86 3.78
CA LEU A 14 -11.63 -24.91 2.63
C LEU A 14 -11.33 -23.77 1.65
N THR A 15 -11.13 -22.54 2.16
CA THR A 15 -10.78 -21.40 1.31
C THR A 15 -9.47 -21.64 0.57
N GLU A 16 -8.47 -22.23 1.23
CA GLU A 16 -7.18 -22.57 0.61
C GLU A 16 -7.33 -23.61 -0.51
N VAL A 17 -8.10 -24.68 -0.27
CA VAL A 17 -8.37 -25.70 -1.29
C VAL A 17 -9.12 -25.10 -2.48
N CYS A 18 -10.19 -24.35 -2.23
CA CYS A 18 -10.96 -23.70 -3.29
C CYS A 18 -10.10 -22.70 -4.07
N TRP A 19 -9.24 -21.93 -3.38
CA TRP A 19 -8.32 -21.00 -4.02
C TRP A 19 -7.31 -21.72 -4.92
N ASN A 20 -6.73 -22.83 -4.45
CA ASN A 20 -5.77 -23.60 -5.25
C ASN A 20 -6.41 -24.26 -6.48
N GLN A 21 -7.69 -24.62 -6.40
CA GLN A 21 -8.45 -25.13 -7.55
C GLN A 21 -8.84 -24.03 -8.55
N LEU A 22 -9.24 -22.86 -8.06
CA LEU A 22 -9.70 -21.75 -8.91
C LEU A 22 -8.52 -20.95 -9.50
N ARG A 23 -7.41 -20.80 -8.78
CA ARG A 23 -6.28 -19.96 -9.19
C ARG A 23 -5.73 -20.27 -10.59
N PRO A 24 -5.61 -21.53 -11.05
CA PRO A 24 -5.14 -21.85 -12.40
C PRO A 24 -6.10 -21.40 -13.51
N SER A 25 -7.41 -21.32 -13.24
CA SER A 25 -8.42 -20.90 -14.21
C SER A 25 -8.61 -19.39 -14.26
N LEU A 26 -8.10 -18.66 -13.26
CA LEU A 26 -8.10 -17.21 -13.29
C LEU A 26 -7.15 -16.69 -14.39
N PRO A 27 -7.54 -15.64 -15.12
CA PRO A 27 -6.67 -15.03 -16.13
C PRO A 27 -5.37 -14.59 -15.46
N LYS A 28 -4.24 -15.18 -15.88
CA LYS A 28 -2.92 -14.73 -15.46
C LYS A 28 -2.82 -13.27 -15.90
N LYS A 29 -2.70 -12.33 -14.94
CA LYS A 29 -2.41 -10.93 -15.26
C LYS A 29 -1.14 -10.91 -16.09
N SER A 30 -1.29 -10.79 -17.41
CA SER A 30 -0.19 -10.43 -18.28
C SER A 30 0.28 -9.08 -17.77
N ARG A 31 1.52 -9.00 -17.30
CA ARG A 31 2.22 -7.72 -17.13
C ARG A 31 2.45 -7.15 -18.53
N ARG A 32 1.38 -6.83 -19.26
CA ARG A 32 1.49 -5.84 -20.32
C ARG A 32 1.81 -4.57 -19.57
N ASN A 33 2.99 -4.02 -19.83
CA ASN A 33 3.22 -2.61 -19.57
C ASN A 33 2.03 -1.91 -20.20
N ALA A 34 1.10 -1.42 -19.37
CA ALA A 34 -0.06 -0.74 -19.87
C ALA A 34 0.50 0.41 -20.70
N THR A 35 0.39 0.30 -22.02
CA THR A 35 0.66 1.41 -22.92
C THR A 35 -0.39 2.43 -22.51
N GLY A 36 0.03 3.41 -21.70
CA GLY A 36 -0.89 4.31 -21.02
C GLY A 36 -1.85 4.87 -22.04
N THR A 37 -3.15 4.73 -21.77
CA THR A 37 -4.16 5.44 -22.56
C THR A 37 -3.79 6.92 -22.55
N PRO A 38 -3.77 7.59 -23.72
CA PRO A 38 -3.39 8.99 -23.80
C PRO A 38 -4.27 9.80 -22.87
N VAL A 39 -3.64 10.57 -21.98
CA VAL A 39 -4.33 11.50 -21.08
C VAL A 39 -5.11 12.47 -21.95
N THR A 40 -6.44 12.40 -21.87
CA THR A 40 -7.31 13.30 -22.65
C THR A 40 -7.64 14.51 -21.79
N TYR A 41 -7.15 15.68 -22.21
CA TYR A 41 -7.39 16.94 -21.51
C TYR A 41 -8.81 17.41 -21.77
N LEU A 42 -9.61 17.58 -20.72
CA LEU A 42 -10.90 18.27 -20.81
C LEU A 42 -10.64 19.78 -20.93
N ASN A 43 -11.24 20.43 -21.93
CA ASN A 43 -11.20 21.90 -22.16
C ASN A 43 -9.84 22.51 -22.51
N GLY A 44 -8.87 21.74 -23.03
CA GLY A 44 -7.61 22.29 -23.54
C GLY A 44 -6.69 22.92 -22.49
N VAL A 45 -6.92 22.61 -21.20
CA VAL A 45 -6.04 23.06 -20.12
C VAL A 45 -4.74 22.26 -20.15
N SER A 46 -3.61 22.95 -20.35
CA SER A 46 -2.29 22.34 -20.29
C SER A 46 -1.87 22.10 -18.84
N LEU A 47 -1.44 20.88 -18.53
CA LEU A 47 -0.82 20.57 -17.24
C LEU A 47 0.68 20.92 -17.26
N PRO A 48 1.27 21.28 -16.10
CA PRO A 48 2.72 21.29 -15.94
C PRO A 48 3.32 19.92 -16.32
N ARG A 49 4.47 19.92 -17.00
CA ARG A 49 5.13 18.69 -17.50
C ARG A 49 5.33 17.64 -16.41
N ASP A 50 5.70 18.08 -15.20
CA ASP A 50 5.90 17.21 -14.05
C ASP A 50 4.65 16.39 -13.69
N CYS A 51 3.46 16.99 -13.85
CA CYS A 51 2.19 16.30 -13.61
C CYS A 51 1.84 15.36 -14.76
N GLU A 52 2.12 15.75 -15.99
CA GLU A 52 1.88 14.94 -17.18
C GLU A 52 2.73 13.65 -17.16
N ASP A 53 4.01 13.76 -16.78
CA ASP A 53 4.90 12.60 -16.67
C ASP A 53 4.46 11.60 -15.61
N VAL A 54 3.88 12.07 -14.52
CA VAL A 54 3.34 11.20 -13.46
C VAL A 54 2.04 10.53 -13.89
N LEU A 55 1.14 11.28 -14.55
CA LEU A 55 -0.13 10.75 -15.05
C LEU A 55 0.04 9.70 -16.17
N LYS A 56 1.14 9.73 -16.93
CA LYS A 56 1.47 8.71 -17.95
C LYS A 56 1.60 7.30 -17.38
N PHE A 57 1.98 7.17 -16.11
CA PHE A 57 2.06 5.86 -15.45
C PHE A 57 0.68 5.31 -15.04
N GLY A 58 -0.36 6.14 -15.15
CA GLY A 58 -1.76 5.81 -14.88
C GLY A 58 -2.25 6.29 -13.51
N PRO A 59 -3.56 6.16 -13.23
CA PRO A 59 -4.20 6.73 -12.02
C PRO A 59 -3.71 6.13 -10.69
N LYS A 60 -2.93 5.05 -10.74
CA LYS A 60 -2.29 4.44 -9.56
C LYS A 60 -1.01 5.18 -9.15
N PHE A 61 -0.43 5.95 -10.08
CA PHE A 61 0.69 6.84 -9.84
C PHE A 61 0.11 8.23 -9.63
N SER A 62 -0.69 8.37 -8.57
CA SER A 62 -0.85 9.68 -7.95
C SER A 62 0.55 10.19 -7.62
N LEU A 63 0.80 11.49 -7.80
CA LEU A 63 2.02 12.12 -7.28
C LEU A 63 2.19 11.66 -5.82
N GLU A 64 3.22 10.85 -5.56
CA GLU A 64 3.55 10.50 -4.18
C GLU A 64 3.77 11.84 -3.48
N PRO A 65 2.98 12.18 -2.44
CA PRO A 65 3.12 13.46 -1.80
C PRO A 65 4.57 13.58 -1.36
N ARG A 66 5.26 14.62 -1.84
CA ARG A 66 6.63 14.97 -1.44
C ARG A 66 6.61 15.49 0.00
N ALA A 67 6.09 14.69 0.92
CA ALA A 67 6.00 15.01 2.32
C ALA A 67 7.36 14.78 2.95
N GLN A 68 7.86 15.77 3.68
CA GLN A 68 9.08 15.60 4.44
C GLN A 68 8.84 14.63 5.61
N LYS A 69 9.90 14.01 6.14
CA LYS A 69 9.79 13.02 7.23
C LYS A 69 8.96 13.53 8.42
N HIS A 70 9.17 14.79 8.79
CA HIS A 70 8.48 15.40 9.90
C HIS A 70 6.98 15.63 9.62
N GLU A 71 6.60 15.89 8.37
CA GLU A 71 5.20 16.06 7.94
C GLU A 71 4.45 14.73 7.97
N LEU A 72 5.13 13.63 7.61
CA LEU A 72 4.57 12.28 7.73
C LEU A 72 4.37 11.88 9.19
N LEU A 73 5.34 12.16 10.07
CA LEU A 73 5.20 11.95 11.51
C LEU A 73 4.06 12.80 12.10
N ALA A 74 3.94 14.06 11.69
CA ALA A 74 2.83 14.92 12.09
C ALA A 74 1.48 14.35 11.64
N THR A 75 1.44 13.72 10.46
CA THR A 75 0.24 13.03 9.97
C THR A 75 -0.11 11.82 10.81
N VAL A 76 0.87 10.98 11.16
CA VAL A 76 0.70 9.83 12.07
C VAL A 76 0.13 10.28 13.41
N HIS A 77 0.72 11.31 14.02
CA HIS A 77 0.21 11.86 15.28
C HIS A 77 -1.23 12.38 15.15
N ARG A 78 -1.55 13.08 14.06
CA ARG A 78 -2.90 13.60 13.82
C ARG A 78 -3.93 12.48 13.64
N VAL A 79 -3.56 11.36 13.03
CA VAL A 79 -4.41 10.18 12.88
C VAL A 79 -4.59 9.50 14.24
N ALA A 80 -3.50 9.26 14.98
CA ALA A 80 -3.55 8.64 16.29
C ALA A 80 -4.40 9.42 17.31
N MET A 81 -4.45 10.76 17.21
CA MET A 81 -5.33 11.58 18.08
C MET A 81 -6.82 11.32 17.88
N LYS A 82 -7.22 10.74 16.74
CA LYS A 82 -8.60 10.33 16.48
C LYS A 82 -8.94 8.96 17.09
N SER A 83 -7.93 8.19 17.49
CA SER A 83 -8.11 6.90 18.17
C SER A 83 -8.44 7.08 19.66
N PRO A 84 -9.07 6.07 20.30
CA PRO A 84 -9.28 6.05 21.75
C PRO A 84 -7.97 6.27 22.52
N PRO A 85 -7.99 6.98 23.68
CA PRO A 85 -6.80 7.30 24.45
C PRO A 85 -5.90 6.09 24.75
N GLU A 86 -6.51 4.93 24.97
CA GLU A 86 -5.86 3.67 25.31
C GLU A 86 -5.03 3.11 24.15
N GLU A 87 -5.45 3.40 22.91
CA GLU A 87 -4.85 2.84 21.68
C GLU A 87 -3.89 3.81 20.98
N ARG A 88 -3.87 5.10 21.36
CA ARG A 88 -3.07 6.12 20.65
C ARG A 88 -1.60 5.76 20.55
N ASN A 89 -1.01 5.30 21.65
CA ASN A 89 0.40 4.93 21.69
C ASN A 89 0.69 3.74 20.78
N HIS A 90 -0.24 2.78 20.70
CA HIS A 90 -0.15 1.63 19.80
C HIS A 90 -0.21 2.10 18.33
N CYS A 91 -1.19 2.92 17.98
CA CYS A 91 -1.31 3.49 16.62
C CYS A 91 -0.05 4.24 16.19
N VAL A 92 0.50 5.11 17.05
CA VAL A 92 1.76 5.81 16.75
C VAL A 92 2.91 4.81 16.54
N SER A 93 3.03 3.79 17.39
CA SER A 93 4.11 2.80 17.28
C SER A 93 4.04 1.98 15.99
N GLU A 94 2.85 1.54 15.57
CA GLU A 94 2.68 0.75 14.36
C GLU A 94 2.87 1.58 13.09
N GLU A 95 2.33 2.80 13.06
CA GLU A 95 2.45 3.68 11.91
C GLU A 95 3.88 4.20 11.74
N THR A 96 4.60 4.46 12.84
CA THR A 96 6.02 4.84 12.78
C THR A 96 6.90 3.68 12.29
N ASP A 97 6.64 2.44 12.72
CA ASP A 97 7.35 1.26 12.22
C ASP A 97 7.08 1.03 10.71
N CYS A 98 5.82 1.18 10.27
CA CYS A 98 5.47 1.16 8.85
C CYS A 98 6.23 2.22 8.06
N LEU A 99 6.27 3.46 8.56
CA LEU A 99 6.96 4.59 7.92
C LEU A 99 8.47 4.33 7.79
N MET A 100 9.09 3.75 8.82
CA MET A 100 10.52 3.43 8.82
C MET A 100 10.90 2.30 7.84
N LYS A 101 9.96 1.39 7.55
CA LYS A 101 10.13 0.27 6.60
C LYS A 101 9.95 0.70 5.15
N THR A 102 9.03 1.63 4.88
CA THR A 102 8.73 2.11 3.52
C THR A 102 9.65 3.23 3.06
N TRP A 103 10.37 3.89 3.98
CA TRP A 103 11.24 5.01 3.63
C TRP A 103 12.44 4.58 2.75
N PRO A 104 12.61 5.15 1.54
CA PRO A 104 13.62 4.70 0.57
C PRO A 104 15.08 4.94 0.98
N GLY A 105 15.32 5.72 2.04
CA GLY A 105 16.66 5.98 2.60
C GLY A 105 17.13 5.04 3.70
N ASN A 106 16.32 4.06 4.13
CA ASN A 106 16.67 3.16 5.25
C ASN A 106 17.28 1.82 4.81
N LYS A 107 17.93 1.78 3.65
CA LYS A 107 18.71 0.61 3.18
C LYS A 107 20.05 0.53 3.91
N LYS A 108 20.04 0.36 5.24
CA LYS A 108 21.27 -0.01 5.96
C LYS A 108 21.40 -1.53 6.02
N SER A 109 22.40 -2.01 5.28
CA SER A 109 23.21 -3.23 5.50
C SER A 109 22.46 -4.52 5.83
N LYS A 110 22.13 -5.31 4.80
CA LYS A 110 22.00 -6.77 4.96
C LYS A 110 23.30 -7.54 4.66
N ASP A 111 24.37 -6.85 4.28
CA ASP A 111 25.64 -7.45 3.81
C ASP A 111 26.80 -7.38 4.82
N LEU A 112 26.53 -7.22 6.12
CA LEU A 112 27.55 -7.33 7.16
C LEU A 112 27.10 -8.30 8.24
N ARG A 113 27.23 -9.60 7.95
CA ARG A 113 27.59 -10.59 8.97
C ARG A 113 28.82 -11.35 8.46
N PRO A 114 29.89 -11.44 9.25
CA PRO A 114 31.01 -12.34 8.95
C PRO A 114 30.57 -13.82 9.03
#